data_AF-A0A7S7RNC4-F1
#
_entry.id   AF-A0A7S7RNC4-F1
#
_cell.length_a   1.000
_cell.length_b   1.000
_cell.length_c   1.000
_cell.angle_alpha   90.00
_cell.angle_beta   90.00
_cell.angle_gamma   90.00
#
_symmetry.space_group_name_H-M   'P 1'
#
loop_
_entity.id
_entity.type
_entity.pdbx_description
1 polymer ?
#
loop_
_entity_poly.entity_id
_entity_poly.type
_entity_poly.pdbx_seq_one_letter_code
_entity_poly.pdbx_strand_id
1 'polypeptide(L)'
;MKNITAIITFVLLTIGFNACSGGGGDASFENGQTIIPVSIACITAPDENDIATYETLLSGDAIVKDDVNTTVSIYHDVDGNKKICLVSGVAHIVR
;
A
#
# COMPACT_ATOMS: atom_id res chain seq x y z
N MET A 1 -36.88 58.88 7.39
CA MET A 1 -36.77 57.85 8.45
C MET A 1 -37.54 56.62 8.02
N LYS A 2 -36.92 55.44 8.23
CA LYS A 2 -37.50 54.09 8.18
C LYS A 2 -37.59 53.43 6.79
N ASN A 3 -36.40 53.00 6.37
CA ASN A 3 -36.13 51.91 5.44
C ASN A 3 -36.60 50.60 6.07
N ILE A 4 -37.77 50.06 5.71
CA ILE A 4 -38.14 48.67 6.05
C ILE A 4 -39.00 48.10 4.93
N THR A 5 -38.41 47.86 3.76
CA THR A 5 -39.00 46.94 2.78
C THR A 5 -37.90 46.44 1.86
N ALA A 6 -37.36 45.27 2.14
CA ALA A 6 -36.81 44.37 1.13
C ALA A 6 -36.20 43.12 1.79
N ILE A 7 -36.83 41.97 1.48
CA ILE A 7 -36.14 40.69 1.26
C ILE A 7 -35.67 40.01 2.57
N ILE A 8 -36.48 39.24 3.29
CA ILE A 8 -37.06 37.95 2.88
C ILE A 8 -36.21 37.29 1.79
N THR A 9 -35.07 36.72 2.17
CA THR A 9 -34.49 35.45 1.67
C THR A 9 -33.14 35.27 2.36
N PHE A 10 -33.16 34.90 3.64
CA PHE A 10 -32.03 34.19 4.25
C PHE A 10 -32.53 32.78 4.56
N VAL A 11 -32.86 32.10 3.46
CA VAL A 11 -33.26 30.70 3.41
C VAL A 11 -31.99 29.87 3.51
N LEU A 12 -31.90 29.11 4.60
CA LEU A 12 -31.19 27.84 4.74
C LEU A 12 -29.81 27.73 4.07
N LEU A 13 -28.77 28.04 4.84
CA LEU A 13 -27.47 27.39 4.68
C LEU A 13 -26.87 27.03 6.04
N THR A 14 -27.71 26.48 6.92
CA THR A 14 -27.26 25.57 7.98
C THR A 14 -27.20 24.17 7.37
N ILE A 15 -26.19 23.93 6.53
CA ILE A 15 -25.84 22.55 6.15
C ILE A 15 -25.33 21.90 7.43
N GLY A 16 -26.12 20.95 7.90
CA GLY A 16 -26.03 20.39 9.24
C GLY A 16 -24.74 19.64 9.48
N PHE A 17 -24.14 19.93 10.63
CA PHE A 17 -23.48 18.91 11.45
C PHE A 17 -24.57 17.99 12.02
N ASN A 18 -25.12 17.12 11.17
CA ASN A 18 -26.00 16.05 11.64
C ASN A 18 -25.32 14.70 11.37
N ALA A 19 -24.90 14.10 12.47
CA ALA A 19 -24.84 12.66 12.65
C ALA A 19 -23.89 11.87 11.73
N CYS A 20 -22.62 11.78 12.11
CA CYS A 20 -21.94 10.49 12.09
C CYS A 20 -22.54 9.63 13.24
N SER A 21 -23.82 9.26 13.11
CA SER A 21 -24.44 8.18 13.88
C SER A 21 -25.00 7.20 12.86
N GLY A 22 -24.09 6.46 12.24
CA GLY A 22 -24.39 5.49 11.21
C GLY A 22 -23.64 4.22 11.51
N GLY A 23 -24.25 3.39 12.36
CA GLY A 23 -24.04 1.95 12.40
C GLY A 23 -22.73 1.50 13.03
N GLY A 24 -22.86 0.75 14.13
CA GLY A 24 -21.89 -0.30 14.45
C GLY A 24 -21.88 -1.31 13.31
N GLY A 25 -21.13 -1.01 12.26
CA GLY A 25 -20.35 -2.03 11.59
C GLY A 25 -19.03 -2.04 12.34
N ASP A 26 -18.65 -3.21 12.86
CA ASP A 26 -17.24 -3.54 13.01
C ASP A 26 -16.58 -3.39 11.63
N ALA A 27 -16.27 -2.15 11.24
CA ALA A 27 -15.25 -1.90 10.26
C ALA A 27 -13.96 -2.25 11.00
N SER A 28 -13.68 -3.55 11.06
CA SER A 28 -12.32 -4.03 11.21
C SER A 28 -11.55 -3.31 10.11
N PHE A 29 -10.81 -2.27 10.50
CA PHE A 29 -9.58 -1.95 9.80
C PHE A 29 -8.71 -3.19 10.03
N GLU A 30 -8.96 -4.25 9.26
CA GLU A 30 -7.93 -5.24 9.00
C GLU A 30 -6.81 -4.40 8.43
N ASN A 31 -5.78 -4.17 9.27
CA ASN A 31 -4.57 -3.46 8.89
C ASN A 31 -4.22 -3.95 7.49
N GLY A 32 -4.33 -3.08 6.48
CA GLY A 32 -4.33 -3.42 5.05
C GLY A 32 -2.95 -3.86 4.53
N GLN A 33 -2.21 -4.58 5.37
CA GLN A 33 -0.92 -5.16 5.09
C GLN A 33 -1.14 -6.43 4.27
N THR A 34 -0.62 -6.42 3.06
CA THR A 34 -0.57 -7.55 2.16
C THR A 34 0.74 -8.29 2.38
N ILE A 35 0.66 -9.59 2.60
CA ILE A 35 1.82 -10.47 2.67
C ILE A 35 2.07 -11.07 1.29
N ILE A 36 3.23 -10.79 0.70
CA ILE A 36 3.62 -11.28 -0.61
C ILE A 36 4.83 -12.21 -0.45
N PRO A 37 4.68 -13.53 -0.67
CA PRO A 37 5.81 -14.46 -0.54
C PRO A 37 6.85 -14.22 -1.64
N VAL A 38 8.14 -14.21 -1.28
CA VAL A 38 9.23 -14.15 -2.25
C VAL A 38 9.51 -15.57 -2.73
N SER A 39 8.73 -16.02 -3.71
CA SER A 39 8.74 -17.42 -4.18
C SER A 39 9.77 -17.70 -5.27
N ILE A 40 10.31 -16.66 -5.91
CA ILE A 40 11.16 -16.78 -7.08
C ILE A 40 12.61 -16.96 -6.66
N ALA A 41 13.21 -18.09 -7.06
CA ALA A 41 14.62 -18.37 -6.79
C ALA A 41 15.54 -17.49 -7.66
N CYS A 42 16.65 -17.03 -7.08
CA CYS A 42 17.65 -16.28 -7.83
C CYS A 42 18.37 -17.20 -8.84
N ILE A 43 18.53 -16.71 -10.06
CA ILE A 43 19.35 -17.34 -11.10
C ILE A 43 20.80 -16.92 -10.89
N THR A 44 21.75 -17.82 -11.15
CA THR A 44 23.18 -17.51 -11.06
C THR A 44 23.61 -16.71 -12.27
N ALA A 45 24.21 -15.53 -12.06
CA ALA A 45 24.58 -14.58 -13.11
C ALA A 45 23.38 -14.21 -14.01
N PRO A 46 22.31 -13.63 -13.44
CA PRO A 46 21.08 -13.36 -14.18
C PRO A 46 21.30 -12.26 -15.21
N ASP A 47 20.66 -12.39 -16.36
CA ASP A 47 20.54 -11.30 -17.33
C ASP A 47 19.32 -10.39 -17.02
N GLU A 48 19.09 -9.40 -17.87
CA GLU A 48 17.98 -8.46 -17.72
C GLU A 48 16.60 -9.15 -17.77
N ASN A 49 16.43 -10.15 -18.64
CA ASN A 49 15.16 -10.86 -18.79
C ASN A 49 14.90 -11.71 -17.54
N ASP A 50 15.94 -12.30 -16.98
CA ASP A 50 15.85 -13.03 -15.71
C ASP A 50 15.42 -12.10 -14.58
N ILE A 51 16.06 -10.94 -14.44
CA ILE A 51 15.76 -9.95 -13.39
C ILE A 51 14.32 -9.42 -13.52
N ALA A 52 13.81 -9.26 -14.74
CA ALA A 52 12.45 -8.79 -14.98
C ALA A 52 11.39 -9.74 -14.38
N THR A 53 11.70 -11.03 -14.22
CA THR A 53 10.79 -12.02 -13.62
C THR A 53 10.71 -11.95 -12.10
N TYR A 54 11.69 -11.33 -11.43
CA TYR A 54 11.76 -11.28 -9.97
C TYR A 54 10.68 -10.38 -9.36
N GLU A 55 10.40 -10.59 -8.07
CA GLU A 55 9.35 -9.85 -7.37
C GLU A 55 9.71 -8.36 -7.27
N THR A 56 8.75 -7.48 -7.52
CA THR A 56 9.00 -6.04 -7.50
C THR A 56 8.82 -5.46 -6.10
N LEU A 57 9.85 -4.79 -5.61
CA LEU A 57 9.81 -4.03 -4.37
C LEU A 57 9.28 -2.62 -4.62
N LEU A 58 8.24 -2.24 -3.89
CA LEU A 58 7.69 -0.91 -3.87
C LEU A 58 8.21 -0.11 -2.68
N SER A 59 8.04 1.21 -2.75
CA SER A 59 8.39 2.08 -1.63
C SER A 59 7.48 1.81 -0.44
N GLY A 60 8.06 1.53 0.73
CA GLY A 60 7.34 1.19 1.96
C GLY A 60 7.30 -0.30 2.26
N ASP A 61 7.67 -1.16 1.31
CA ASP A 61 7.76 -2.59 1.52
C ASP A 61 8.80 -2.95 2.58
N ALA A 62 8.44 -3.88 3.46
CA ALA A 62 9.36 -4.51 4.40
C ALA A 62 9.66 -5.96 3.97
N ILE A 63 10.93 -6.31 3.88
CA ILE A 63 11.35 -7.70 3.59
C ILE A 63 11.54 -8.42 4.93
N VAL A 64 10.76 -9.47 5.13
CA VAL A 64 10.82 -10.33 6.31
C VAL A 64 11.46 -11.65 5.92
N LYS A 65 12.44 -12.08 6.71
CA LYS A 65 13.10 -13.37 6.61
C LYS A 65 12.49 -14.30 7.64
N ASP A 66 11.79 -15.32 7.17
CA ASP A 66 11.03 -16.23 8.04
C ASP A 66 11.94 -17.25 8.75
N ASP A 67 13.13 -17.52 8.17
CA ASP A 67 14.13 -18.42 8.73
C ASP A 67 15.50 -17.75 8.92
N VAL A 68 16.27 -18.27 9.88
CA VAL A 68 17.61 -17.75 10.24
C VAL A 68 18.62 -17.86 9.08
N ASN A 69 18.43 -18.83 8.19
CA ASN A 69 19.29 -19.09 7.03
C ASN A 69 18.72 -18.51 5.73
N THR A 70 17.73 -17.62 5.82
CA THR A 70 17.15 -16.97 4.66
C THR A 70 18.09 -15.92 4.08
N THR A 71 18.40 -16.10 2.80
CA THR A 71 19.16 -15.15 1.99
C THR A 71 18.31 -14.73 0.80
N VAL A 72 18.20 -13.42 0.62
CA VAL A 72 17.54 -12.80 -0.54
C VAL A 72 18.58 -11.94 -1.25
N SER A 73 18.39 -11.72 -2.54
CA SER A 73 19.20 -10.78 -3.32
C SER A 73 18.29 -9.73 -3.96
N ILE A 74 18.78 -8.49 -4.02
CA ILE A 74 18.05 -7.37 -4.60
C ILE A 74 18.83 -6.88 -5.83
N TYR A 75 18.12 -6.75 -6.94
CA TYR A 75 18.62 -6.27 -8.22
C TYR A 75 17.88 -4.99 -8.61
N HIS A 76 18.43 -4.27 -9.59
CA HIS A 76 17.71 -3.19 -10.27
C HIS A 76 17.49 -3.64 -11.72
N ASP A 77 16.26 -3.52 -12.19
CA ASP A 77 15.97 -3.70 -13.61
C ASP A 77 16.45 -2.48 -14.44
N VAL A 78 16.26 -2.54 -15.76
CA VAL A 78 16.65 -1.45 -16.67
C VAL A 78 15.90 -0.14 -16.46
N ASP A 79 14.70 -0.21 -15.88
CA ASP A 79 13.88 0.94 -15.52
C ASP A 79 14.26 1.50 -14.13
N GLY A 80 15.19 0.85 -13.43
CA GLY A 80 15.66 1.22 -12.10
C GLY A 80 14.76 0.75 -10.95
N ASN A 81 13.77 -0.10 -11.22
CA ASN A 81 12.93 -0.68 -10.18
C ASN A 81 13.71 -1.73 -9.40
N LYS A 82 13.48 -1.77 -8.08
CA LYS A 82 14.08 -2.79 -7.22
C LYS A 82 13.34 -4.11 -7.39
N LYS A 83 14.10 -5.17 -7.64
CA LYS A 83 13.61 -6.52 -7.81
C LYS A 83 14.23 -7.43 -6.75
N ILE A 84 13.48 -8.39 -6.22
CA ILE A 84 13.95 -9.32 -5.18
C ILE A 84 13.72 -10.78 -5.58
N CYS A 85 14.71 -11.61 -5.29
CA CYS A 85 14.63 -13.05 -5.43
C CYS A 85 15.20 -13.74 -4.18
N LEU A 86 14.86 -15.01 -4.04
CA LEU A 86 15.26 -15.88 -2.94
C LEU A 86 16.51 -16.68 -3.32
N VAL A 87 17.60 -16.50 -2.56
CA VAL A 87 18.82 -17.31 -2.71
C VAL A 87 18.69 -18.61 -1.91
N SER A 88 18.17 -18.52 -0.70
CA SER A 88 17.93 -19.66 0.20
C SER A 88 16.89 -19.31 1.27
N GLY A 89 16.25 -20.33 1.86
CA GLY A 89 15.32 -20.17 2.99
C GLY A 89 13.91 -19.77 2.57
N VAL A 90 13.22 -18.99 3.41
CA VAL A 90 11.86 -18.48 3.18
C VAL A 90 11.80 -17.01 3.56
N ALA A 91 11.18 -16.19 2.69
CA ALA A 91 10.98 -14.76 2.91
C ALA A 91 9.63 -14.31 2.37
N HIS A 92 9.12 -13.21 2.92
CA HIS A 92 7.96 -12.50 2.38
C HIS A 92 8.15 -10.98 2.46
N ILE A 93 7.34 -10.27 1.70
CA ILE A 93 7.21 -8.82 1.74
C ILE A 93 5.93 -8.47 2.48
N VAL A 94 6.01 -7.51 3.40
CA VAL A 94 4.85 -6.87 4.02
C VAL A 94 4.65 -5.52 3.32
N ARG A 95 3.45 -5.31 2.77
CA ARG A 95 3.07 -4.13 2.02
C ARG A 95 1.80 -3.49 2.56
#